data_AF-A0AAV8W5A2-F1
#
_entry.id   AF-A0AAV8W5A2-F1
#
_cell.length_a   1.000
_cell.length_b   1.000
_cell.length_c   1.000
_cell.angle_alpha   90.00
_cell.angle_beta   90.00
_cell.angle_gamma   90.00
#
_symmetry.space_group_name_H-M   'P 1'
#
loop_
_entity.id
_entity.type
_entity.pdbx_description
1 polymer ?
#
loop_
_entity_poly.entity_id
_entity_poly.type
_entity_poly.pdbx_seq_one_letter_code
_entity_poly.pdbx_strand_id
1 'polypeptide(L)' 'MVLSERQRIEILILLECGHKIRSQAEVCALFNAKYPENQISQGTVSKIFHKFEEHGTVQDLPELDGHVL' A
#
# COMPACT_ATOMS: atom_id res chain seq x y z
N MET A 1 -9.23 -0.98 -9.01
CA MET A 1 -8.71 0.38 -8.75
C MET A 1 -7.19 0.34 -8.81
N VAL A 2 -6.56 1.26 -9.53
CA VAL A 2 -5.10 1.36 -9.60
C VAL A 2 -4.67 2.54 -8.72
N LEU A 3 -3.95 2.25 -7.64
CA LEU A 3 -3.33 3.29 -6.81
C LEU A 3 -2.10 3.83 -7.52
N SER A 4 -1.92 5.15 -7.52
CA SER A 4 -0.65 5.75 -7.93
C SER A 4 0.48 5.38 -6.96
N GLU A 5 1.72 5.42 -7.43
CA GLU A 5 2.91 5.20 -6.57
C GLU A 5 2.88 6.13 -5.34
N ARG A 6 2.54 7.41 -5.54
CA ARG A 6 2.38 8.38 -4.46
C ARG A 6 1.36 7.95 -3.41
N GLN A 7 0.21 7.42 -3.82
CA GLN A 7 -0.80 6.94 -2.89
C GLN A 7 -0.32 5.70 -2.11
N ARG A 8 0.46 4.81 -2.75
CA ARG A 8 1.06 3.65 -2.07
C ARG A 8 2.11 4.08 -1.04
N ILE A 9 2.96 5.05 -1.38
CA ILE A 9 3.91 5.66 -0.44
C ILE A 9 3.16 6.30 0.73
N GLU A 10 2.08 7.03 0.46
CA GLU A 10 1.26 7.64 1.52
C GLU A 10 0.68 6.60 2.49
N ILE A 11 0.25 5.44 1.99
CA ILE A 11 -0.20 4.33 2.84
C ILE A 11 0.92 3.86 3.78
N LEU A 12 2.17 3.75 3.31
CA LEU A 12 3.32 3.40 4.15
C LEU A 12 3.61 4.47 5.20
N ILE A 13 3.57 5.75 4.82
CA ILE A 13 3.75 6.88 5.76
C ILE A 13 2.65 6.87 6.82
N LEU A 14 1.41 6.51 6.47
CA LEU A 14 0.31 6.41 7.43
C LEU A 14 0.46 5.21 8.36
N LEU A 15 1.01 4.08 7.88
CA LEU A 15 1.30 2.91 8.72
C LEU A 15 2.34 3.25 9.78
N GLU A 16 3.45 3.87 9.38
CA GLU A 16 4.53 4.25 10.29
C GLU A 16 4.88 5.73 10.11
N CYS A 17 4.35 6.57 11.00
CA CYS A 17 4.60 8.01 11.00
C CYS A 17 5.30 8.42 12.30
N GLY A 18 6.60 8.71 12.21
CA GLY A 18 7.42 9.07 13.37
C GLY A 18 7.49 7.93 14.37
N HIS A 19 6.96 8.12 15.59
CA HIS A 19 6.91 7.09 16.63
C HIS A 19 5.57 6.33 16.69
N LYS A 20 4.63 6.63 15.79
CA LYS A 20 3.30 6.03 15.80
C LYS A 20 3.19 4.96 14.72
N ILE A 21 2.93 3.73 15.18
CA ILE A 21 2.49 2.62 14.33
C ILE A 21 0.96 2.60 14.37
N ARG A 22 0.31 2.67 13.21
CA ARG A 22 -1.15 2.58 13.07
C ARG A 22 -1.56 1.18 12.64
N SER A 23 -2.74 0.74 13.05
CA SER A 23 -3.36 -0.46 12.52
C SER A 23 -3.78 -0.27 11.05
N GLN A 24 -3.86 -1.36 10.28
CA GLN A 24 -4.35 -1.32 8.90
C GLN A 24 -5.78 -0.76 8.80
N ALA A 25 -6.61 -0.98 9.82
CA ALA A 25 -7.97 -0.44 9.92
C ALA A 25 -7.97 1.09 10.02
N GLU A 26 -7.11 1.67 10.86
CA GLU A 26 -6.96 3.12 10.99
C GLU A 26 -6.42 3.75 9.70
N VAL A 27 -5.42 3.12 9.08
CA VAL A 27 -4.85 3.60 7.81
C VAL A 27 -5.90 3.60 6.71
N CYS A 28 -6.67 2.51 6.61
CA CYS A 28 -7.79 2.39 5.68
C CYS A 28 -8.80 3.53 5.89
N ALA A 29 -9.23 3.77 7.13
CA ALA A 29 -10.18 4.84 7.45
C ALA A 29 -9.64 6.23 7.08
N LEU A 30 -8.37 6.53 7.41
CA LEU A 30 -7.75 7.82 7.10
C LEU A 30 -7.58 8.05 5.60
N PHE A 31 -7.10 7.03 4.87
CA PHE A 31 -6.93 7.11 3.43
C PHE A 31 -8.28 7.29 2.74
N ASN A 32 -9.28 6.51 3.13
CA ASN A 32 -10.62 6.55 2.57
C ASN A 32 -11.35 7.86 2.86
N ALA A 33 -11.12 8.48 4.01
CA ALA A 33 -11.65 9.81 4.32
C ALA A 33 -11.03 10.89 3.40
N LYS A 34 -9.76 10.73 3.02
CA LYS A 34 -9.06 11.66 2.12
C LYS A 34 -9.40 11.45 0.64
N TYR A 35 -9.67 10.21 0.24
CA TYR A 35 -9.95 9.79 -1.14
C TYR A 35 -11.31 9.07 -1.24
N PRO A 36 -12.44 9.79 -1.07
CA PRO A 36 -13.77 9.18 -1.05
C PRO A 36 -14.12 8.46 -2.36
N GLU A 37 -13.64 8.93 -3.50
CA GLU A 37 -13.81 8.31 -4.81
C GLU A 37 -12.95 7.05 -5.03
N ASN A 38 -11.97 6.80 -4.16
CA ASN A 38 -10.87 5.87 -4.38
C ASN A 38 -10.59 5.06 -3.10
N GLN A 39 -11.63 4.35 -2.65
CA GLN A 39 -11.59 3.58 -1.41
C GLN A 39 -10.68 2.34 -1.52
N ILE A 40 -9.90 2.12 -0.48
CA ILE A 40 -9.06 0.93 -0.31
C ILE A 40 -9.62 0.02 0.79
N SER A 41 -9.13 -1.21 0.81
CA SER A 41 -9.41 -2.18 1.88
C SER A 41 -8.19 -2.37 2.78
N GLN A 42 -8.37 -2.96 3.96
CA GLN A 42 -7.24 -3.38 4.81
C GLN A 42 -6.31 -4.36 4.07
N GLY A 43 -6.87 -5.26 3.24
CA GLY A 43 -6.08 -6.15 2.41
C GLY A 43 -5.21 -5.42 1.38
N THR A 44 -5.65 -4.27 0.89
CA THR A 44 -4.83 -3.39 0.02
C THR A 44 -3.66 -2.82 0.79
N VAL A 45 -3.88 -2.34 2.02
CA VAL A 45 -2.81 -1.87 2.90
C VAL A 45 -1.80 -2.97 3.18
N SER A 46 -2.28 -4.17 3.55
CA SER A 46 -1.46 -5.35 3.82
C SER A 46 -0.57 -5.72 2.63
N LYS A 47 -1.15 -5.77 1.42
CA LYS A 47 -0.40 -6.10 0.19
C LYS A 47 0.71 -5.09 -0.11
N ILE A 48 0.44 -3.80 0.06
CA ILE A 48 1.44 -2.74 -0.18
C ILE A 48 2.57 -2.84 0.84
N PHE A 49 2.21 -3.04 2.12
CA PHE A 49 3.20 -3.19 3.19
C PHE A 49 4.09 -4.40 2.96
N HIS A 50 3.50 -5.57 2.74
CA HIS A 50 4.24 -6.81 2.51
C HIS A 50 5.17 -6.71 1.29
N LYS A 51 4.68 -6.14 0.19
CA LYS A 51 5.49 -5.90 -0.99
C LYS A 51 6.70 -5.01 -0.70
N PHE A 52 6.51 -3.97 0.10
CA PHE A 52 7.60 -3.10 0.51
C PHE A 52 8.60 -3.82 1.42
N GLU A 53 8.15 -4.65 2.35
CA GLU A 53 9.04 -5.47 3.20
C GLU A 53 9.84 -6.48 2.37
N GLU A 54 9.22 -7.15 1.40
CA GLU A 54 9.85 -8.18 0.59
C GLU A 54 10.80 -7.62 -0.48
N HIS A 55 10.44 -6.51 -1.11
CA HIS A 55 11.12 -6.01 -2.31
C HIS A 55 11.70 -4.60 -2.17
N GLY A 56 11.46 -3.90 -1.05
CA GLY A 56 11.91 -2.52 -0.84
C GLY A 56 11.25 -1.49 -1.76
N THR A 57 10.13 -1.84 -2.42
CA THR A 57 9.46 -0.98 -3.40
C THR A 57 7.94 -1.11 -3.35
N VAL A 58 7.25 -0.03 -3.75
CA VAL A 58 5.79 -0.03 -3.98
C VAL A 58 5.42 0.07 -5.47
N GLN A 59 6.42 0.07 -6.34
CA GLN A 59 6.21 0.07 -7.79
C GLN A 59 5.58 -1.25 -8.22
N ASP A 60 4.69 -1.21 -9.20
CA ASP A 60 4.21 -2.44 -9.82
C ASP A 60 5.42 -3.16 -10.43
N LEU A 61 5.65 -4.39 -9.95
CA LEU A 61 6.70 -5.21 -10.53
C LEU A 61 6.07 -5.87 -11.75
N PRO A 62 6.77 -5.97 -12.88
CA PRO A 62 6.34 -6.87 -13.93
C PRO A 62 6.16 -8.25 -13.29
N GLU A 63 5.01 -8.89 -13.50
CA GLU A 63 4.90 -10.32 -13.19
C GLU A 63 6.08 -10.97 -13.91
N LEU A 64 6.93 -11.67 -13.15
CA LEU A 64 7.93 -12.53 -13.77
C LEU A 64 7.13 -13.59 -14.53
N ASP A 65 6.88 -13.32 -15.80
CA ASP A 65 6.32 -14.28 -16.74
C ASP A 65 7.19 -15.53 -16.61
N GLY A 66 6.58 -16.61 -16.14
CA GLY A 66 7.22 -17.89 -15.85
C GLY A 66 7.68 -18.62 -17.12
N HIS A 67 8.34 -17.92 -18.05
CA HIS A 67 9.10 -18.54 -19.12
C HIS A 67 10.46 -18.98 -18.56
N VAL A 68 10.42 -20.11 -17.86
CA VAL A 68 11.56 -21.01 -17.76
C VAL A 68 11.83 -21.51 -19.19
N LEU A 69 13.01 -21.17 -19.73
CA LEU A 69 13.59 -21.78 -20.93
C LEU A 69 14.11 -23.19 -20.63
#